data_AF-A0A8T4RR18-F1
#
_entry.id   AF-A0A8T4RR18-F1
#
_cell.length_a   1.000
_cell.length_b   1.000
_cell.length_c   1.000
_cell.angle_alpha   90.00
_cell.angle_beta   90.00
_cell.angle_gamma   90.00
#
_symmetry.space_group_name_H-M   'P 1'
#
loop_
_entity.id
_entity.type
_entity.pdbx_description
1 polymer ?
#
loop_
_entity_poly.entity_id
_entity_poly.type
_entity_poly.pdbx_seq_one_letter_code
_entity_poly.pdbx_strand_id
1 'polypeptide(L)'
;MKQPTQLKARKTAAFIAFIAALIMPSLAVSGAGSDFFGIEPKCSQETCVIGKPVTWTVTITNDGFRSIDYTHVSIYDAINNSKIAEWDSNFNPLNSEKGDYVTSYPTKPAVVELYGKAPPANYRNLFVYYACITNAVTDRYIKARYDSQVFEVCYDGLNFTMPVVRCLSNNNCAKDEVCRFNECQSVKCGPCQYILNNSCRDYKCCSSSQCSPYEYCSSHQCKPLSCGPGEYITNNSCKPIICGFDEYLEDKQCIKLDCKTDEYSFNHTCKPLNCLAVEYVLNRTCKPLNCRENEFPLNHTCVQFTCLFNERYYNHTCAPLDCRFYQKIGMNACISNNWVLAKLLLELAAIAVIALLLALDARKFNKTGRGGQDKKGIKGPMPVLAEEATSDKDGEENSEEKINEGKQSK
;
A
#
# COMPACT_ATOMS: atom_id res chain seq x y z
N MET A 1 1.02 -36.15 60.56
CA MET A 1 -0.46 -36.03 60.49
C MET A 1 -0.92 -36.65 59.19
N LYS A 2 -1.54 -37.84 59.25
CA LYS A 2 -2.16 -38.54 58.12
C LYS A 2 -3.62 -38.12 58.04
N GLN A 3 -4.10 -37.74 56.86
CA GLN A 3 -5.54 -37.63 56.59
C GLN A 3 -5.91 -38.50 55.37
N PRO A 4 -6.93 -39.37 55.46
CA PRO A 4 -7.33 -40.30 54.41
C PRO A 4 -8.65 -39.89 53.76
N THR A 5 -8.73 -39.86 52.42
CA THR A 5 -10.01 -39.78 51.69
C THR A 5 -9.85 -40.24 50.23
N GLN A 6 -9.59 -41.53 50.02
CA GLN A 6 -9.63 -42.15 48.68
C GLN A 6 -10.26 -43.56 48.75
N LEU A 7 -11.45 -43.68 49.37
CA LEU A 7 -12.15 -44.97 49.43
C LEU A 7 -13.68 -44.80 49.49
N LYS A 8 -14.26 -44.02 48.58
CA LYS A 8 -15.73 -43.99 48.40
C LYS A 8 -16.24 -43.81 46.97
N ALA A 9 -15.37 -43.54 45.99
CA ALA A 9 -15.79 -43.30 44.60
C ALA A 9 -15.89 -44.57 43.72
N ARG A 10 -15.38 -45.72 44.17
CA ARG A 10 -15.30 -46.94 43.33
C ARG A 10 -16.53 -47.86 43.39
N LYS A 11 -17.47 -47.65 44.32
CA LYS A 11 -18.68 -48.48 44.44
C LYS A 11 -19.91 -47.90 43.74
N THR A 12 -19.92 -46.60 43.41
CA THR A 12 -21.05 -45.94 42.73
C THR A 12 -20.96 -46.03 41.20
N ALA A 13 -19.76 -46.18 40.63
CA ALA A 13 -19.57 -46.35 39.19
C ALA A 13 -19.97 -47.76 38.69
N ALA A 14 -19.81 -48.80 39.54
CA ALA A 14 -20.17 -50.17 39.17
C ALA A 14 -21.69 -50.43 39.20
N PHE A 15 -22.44 -49.68 40.02
CA PHE A 15 -23.90 -49.86 40.12
C PHE A 15 -24.66 -49.14 38.99
N ILE A 16 -24.12 -48.03 38.48
CA ILE A 16 -24.70 -47.30 37.33
C ILE A 16 -24.43 -48.04 36.01
N ALA A 17 -23.28 -48.72 35.88
CA ALA A 17 -22.98 -49.55 34.72
C ALA A 17 -23.88 -50.80 34.61
N PHE A 18 -24.38 -51.34 35.73
CA PHE A 18 -25.26 -52.51 35.72
C PHE A 18 -26.73 -52.16 35.43
N ILE A 19 -27.17 -50.94 35.75
CA ILE A 19 -28.53 -50.47 35.42
C ILE A 19 -28.64 -49.99 33.96
N ALA A 20 -27.56 -49.47 33.38
CA ALA A 20 -27.53 -49.11 31.95
C ALA A 20 -27.54 -50.33 31.00
N ALA A 21 -27.14 -51.52 31.48
CA ALA A 21 -27.15 -52.75 30.70
C ALA A 21 -28.52 -53.48 30.68
N LEU A 22 -29.48 -53.06 31.51
CA LEU A 22 -30.81 -53.66 31.64
C LEU A 22 -31.95 -52.81 31.05
N ILE A 23 -31.63 -51.65 30.47
CA ILE A 23 -32.60 -50.75 29.81
C ILE A 23 -32.12 -50.43 28.38
N MET A 24 -31.76 -51.46 27.62
CA MET A 24 -31.87 -51.39 26.16
C MET A 24 -32.94 -52.39 25.71
N PRO A 25 -34.22 -51.99 25.71
CA PRO A 25 -35.10 -52.58 24.73
C PRO A 25 -34.58 -52.10 23.38
N SER A 26 -34.16 -53.07 22.57
CA SER A 26 -34.23 -52.99 21.12
C SER A 26 -35.58 -52.37 20.74
N LEU A 27 -35.58 -51.06 20.50
CA LEU A 27 -36.64 -50.35 19.79
C LEU A 27 -36.52 -50.80 18.32
N ALA A 28 -36.85 -52.07 18.06
CA ALA A 28 -37.42 -52.41 16.78
C ALA A 28 -38.70 -51.59 16.73
N VAL A 29 -38.69 -50.54 15.92
CA VAL A 29 -39.88 -49.81 15.52
C VAL A 29 -40.76 -50.84 14.82
N SER A 30 -41.61 -51.52 15.57
CA SER A 30 -42.71 -52.29 15.02
C SER A 30 -43.70 -51.26 14.49
N GLY A 31 -43.43 -50.76 13.29
CA GLY A 31 -44.45 -50.11 12.49
C GLY A 31 -45.63 -51.06 12.40
N ALA A 32 -46.83 -50.53 12.51
CA ALA A 32 -48.07 -51.25 12.23
C ALA A 32 -48.04 -51.71 10.76
N GLY A 33 -47.31 -52.79 10.49
CA GLY A 33 -47.34 -53.47 9.21
C GLY A 33 -48.73 -54.06 9.05
N SER A 34 -49.28 -53.99 7.84
CA SER A 34 -50.33 -54.92 7.47
C SER A 34 -49.83 -56.35 7.75
N ASP A 35 -50.70 -57.24 8.24
CA ASP A 35 -50.36 -58.64 8.48
C ASP A 35 -49.78 -59.36 7.24
N PHE A 36 -49.88 -58.76 6.05
CA PHE A 36 -49.43 -59.27 4.75
C PHE A 36 -47.98 -58.91 4.35
N PHE A 37 -47.43 -57.77 4.78
CA PHE A 37 -46.04 -57.43 4.47
C PHE A 37 -45.43 -56.40 5.43
N GLY A 38 -44.10 -56.46 5.56
CA GLY A 38 -43.29 -55.51 6.31
C GLY A 38 -42.09 -55.04 5.51
N ILE A 39 -41.66 -53.81 5.74
CA ILE A 39 -40.48 -53.21 5.10
C ILE A 39 -39.51 -52.75 6.18
N GLU A 40 -38.27 -53.24 6.11
CA GLU A 40 -37.18 -52.84 7.00
C GLU A 40 -36.04 -52.19 6.20
N PRO A 41 -35.84 -50.86 6.31
CA PRO A 41 -34.68 -50.19 5.72
C PRO A 41 -33.43 -50.42 6.58
N LYS A 42 -32.36 -50.90 5.95
CA LYS A 42 -31.04 -51.12 6.55
C LYS A 42 -30.03 -50.14 5.96
N CYS A 43 -29.50 -49.30 6.84
CA CYS A 43 -28.48 -48.30 6.53
C CYS A 43 -27.13 -48.75 7.10
N SER A 44 -26.01 -48.21 6.59
CA SER A 44 -24.68 -48.55 7.11
C SER A 44 -24.48 -48.20 8.60
N GLN A 45 -25.34 -47.34 9.13
CA GLN A 45 -25.45 -46.94 10.53
C GLN A 45 -26.94 -47.00 10.93
N GLU A 46 -27.25 -46.92 12.23
CA GLU A 46 -28.64 -46.95 12.73
C GLU A 46 -29.55 -45.88 12.11
N THR A 47 -28.97 -44.75 11.69
CA THR A 47 -29.69 -43.65 11.04
C THR A 47 -29.25 -43.50 9.59
N CYS A 48 -30.22 -43.33 8.70
CA CYS A 48 -29.98 -43.20 7.27
C CYS A 48 -29.54 -41.77 6.89
N VAL A 49 -28.40 -41.66 6.21
CA VAL A 49 -27.89 -40.38 5.69
C VAL A 49 -28.31 -40.22 4.23
N ILE A 50 -28.92 -39.09 3.89
CA ILE A 50 -29.43 -38.80 2.53
C ILE A 50 -28.34 -39.06 1.48
N GLY A 51 -28.73 -39.75 0.40
CA GLY A 51 -27.86 -40.13 -0.70
C GLY A 51 -26.91 -41.30 -0.43
N LYS A 52 -26.83 -41.82 0.80
CA LYS A 52 -26.06 -43.05 1.11
C LYS A 52 -26.85 -44.31 0.75
N PRO A 53 -26.17 -45.44 0.49
CA PRO A 53 -26.84 -46.70 0.18
C PRO A 53 -27.78 -47.16 1.29
N VAL A 54 -28.93 -47.69 0.89
CA VAL A 54 -29.93 -48.32 1.75
C VAL A 54 -30.32 -49.66 1.13
N THR A 55 -30.36 -50.69 1.96
CA THR A 55 -30.92 -51.99 1.59
C THR A 55 -32.31 -52.11 2.21
N TRP A 56 -33.32 -52.34 1.39
CA TRP A 56 -34.69 -52.47 1.85
C TRP A 56 -35.04 -53.96 1.88
N THR A 57 -35.32 -54.48 3.07
CA THR A 57 -35.78 -55.85 3.23
C THR A 57 -37.31 -55.85 3.26
N VAL A 58 -37.93 -56.35 2.19
CA VAL A 58 -39.39 -56.52 2.12
C VAL A 58 -39.73 -57.96 2.45
N THR A 59 -40.47 -58.15 3.54
CA THR A 59 -40.94 -59.46 4.00
C THR A 59 -42.42 -59.58 3.68
N ILE A 60 -42.81 -60.59 2.89
CA ILE A 60 -44.18 -60.82 2.44
C ILE A 60 -44.70 -62.11 3.05
N THR A 61 -45.75 -62.02 3.87
CA THR A 61 -46.40 -63.12 4.57
C THR A 61 -47.61 -63.60 3.78
N ASN A 62 -47.72 -64.91 3.62
CA ASN A 62 -48.85 -65.54 2.94
C ASN A 62 -49.67 -66.36 3.93
N ASP A 63 -50.78 -65.79 4.37
CA ASP A 63 -51.77 -66.44 5.25
C ASP A 63 -52.80 -67.26 4.46
N GLY A 64 -52.69 -67.28 3.13
CA GLY A 64 -53.54 -68.06 2.25
C GLY A 64 -53.17 -69.54 2.22
N PHE A 65 -54.02 -70.33 1.54
CA PHE A 65 -53.84 -71.78 1.40
C PHE A 65 -52.97 -72.21 0.21
N ARG A 66 -52.59 -71.27 -0.66
CA ARG A 66 -51.83 -71.53 -1.90
C ARG A 66 -50.59 -70.66 -1.94
N SER A 67 -49.53 -71.15 -2.59
CA SER A 67 -48.34 -70.35 -2.85
C SER A 67 -48.64 -69.21 -3.82
N ILE A 68 -47.95 -68.08 -3.63
CA ILE A 68 -48.04 -66.90 -4.49
C ILE A 68 -46.63 -66.60 -5.00
N ASP A 69 -46.50 -66.39 -6.31
CA ASP A 69 -45.25 -66.03 -6.96
C ASP A 69 -45.21 -64.51 -7.21
N TYR A 70 -44.16 -63.86 -6.75
CA TYR A 70 -43.92 -62.42 -6.88
C TYR A 70 -42.85 -62.18 -7.93
N THR A 71 -43.08 -61.19 -8.78
CA THR A 71 -42.24 -60.90 -9.95
C THR A 71 -41.59 -59.54 -9.89
N HIS A 72 -42.21 -58.62 -9.15
CA HIS A 72 -41.71 -57.26 -9.03
C HIS A 72 -42.16 -56.65 -7.71
N VAL A 73 -41.25 -55.91 -7.08
CA VAL A 73 -41.47 -55.17 -5.84
C VAL A 73 -40.82 -53.81 -6.00
N SER A 74 -41.54 -52.74 -5.68
CA SER A 74 -41.00 -51.39 -5.75
C SER A 74 -41.44 -50.56 -4.55
N ILE A 75 -40.59 -49.61 -4.15
CA ILE A 75 -40.84 -48.69 -3.04
C ILE A 75 -40.97 -47.29 -3.61
N TYR A 76 -42.02 -46.57 -3.21
CA TYR A 76 -42.34 -45.23 -3.67
C TYR A 76 -42.32 -44.22 -2.53
N ASP A 77 -41.91 -43.00 -2.85
CA ASP A 77 -42.13 -41.81 -2.03
C ASP A 77 -43.65 -41.53 -1.94
N ALA A 78 -44.20 -41.57 -0.73
CA ALA A 78 -45.64 -41.43 -0.51
C ALA A 78 -46.20 -40.04 -0.87
N ILE A 79 -45.34 -39.01 -0.94
CA ILE A 79 -45.75 -37.62 -1.20
C ILE A 79 -45.49 -37.26 -2.66
N ASN A 80 -44.31 -37.60 -3.17
CA ASN A 80 -43.89 -37.23 -4.53
C ASN A 80 -44.23 -38.28 -5.58
N ASN A 81 -44.71 -39.46 -5.16
CA ASN A 81 -45.03 -40.59 -6.02
C ASN A 81 -43.87 -41.03 -6.92
N SER A 82 -42.64 -40.93 -6.42
CA SER A 82 -41.42 -41.28 -7.15
C SER A 82 -40.85 -42.60 -6.67
N LYS A 83 -40.39 -43.44 -7.60
CA LYS A 83 -39.80 -44.76 -7.30
C LYS A 83 -38.42 -44.60 -6.70
N ILE A 84 -38.17 -45.23 -5.54
CA ILE A 84 -36.93 -45.12 -4.74
C ILE A 84 -36.05 -46.35 -4.88
N ALA A 85 -36.67 -47.53 -4.86
CA ALA A 85 -35.99 -48.80 -4.97
C ALA A 85 -36.90 -49.79 -5.71
N GLU A 86 -36.30 -50.71 -6.43
CA GLU A 86 -37.01 -51.70 -7.25
C GLU A 86 -36.24 -53.01 -7.27
N TRP A 87 -37.00 -54.10 -7.19
CA TRP A 87 -36.58 -55.43 -7.56
C TRP A 87 -37.51 -55.90 -8.68
N ASP A 88 -36.92 -56.23 -9.82
CA ASP A 88 -37.61 -56.80 -10.96
C ASP A 88 -36.93 -58.11 -11.31
N SER A 89 -37.70 -59.19 -11.28
CA SER A 89 -37.24 -60.52 -11.66
C SER A 89 -37.10 -60.71 -13.18
N ASN A 90 -37.55 -59.73 -13.96
CA ASN A 90 -37.70 -59.79 -15.41
C ASN A 90 -38.58 -60.97 -15.86
N PHE A 91 -39.58 -61.32 -15.05
CA PHE A 91 -40.44 -62.46 -15.31
C PHE A 91 -41.23 -62.26 -16.61
N ASN A 92 -41.06 -63.18 -17.56
CA ASN A 92 -41.79 -63.17 -18.82
C ASN A 92 -42.43 -64.55 -19.05
N PRO A 93 -43.76 -64.68 -18.88
CA PRO A 93 -44.44 -65.97 -19.01
C PRO A 93 -44.52 -66.47 -20.46
N LEU A 94 -44.17 -65.65 -21.46
CA LEU A 94 -44.12 -66.02 -22.87
C LEU A 94 -42.72 -66.46 -23.32
N ASN A 95 -41.68 -66.18 -22.53
CA ASN A 95 -40.33 -66.63 -22.83
C ASN A 95 -40.12 -68.06 -22.32
N SER A 96 -39.29 -68.81 -23.03
CA SER A 96 -38.84 -70.15 -22.61
C SER A 96 -38.02 -70.09 -21.31
N GLU A 97 -37.23 -69.02 -21.14
CA GLU A 97 -36.59 -68.64 -19.90
C GLU A 97 -37.48 -67.62 -19.19
N LYS A 98 -38.33 -68.11 -18.28
CA LYS A 98 -39.40 -67.32 -17.66
C LYS A 98 -38.93 -66.20 -16.74
N GLY A 99 -37.62 -66.05 -16.53
CA GLY A 99 -37.05 -65.17 -15.49
C GLY A 99 -37.14 -65.80 -14.10
N ASP A 100 -36.57 -65.11 -13.11
CA ASP A 100 -36.68 -65.52 -11.71
C ASP A 100 -38.05 -65.11 -11.15
N TYR A 101 -38.38 -65.59 -9.95
CA TYR A 101 -39.51 -65.10 -9.15
C TYR A 101 -39.30 -65.53 -7.70
N VAL A 102 -39.98 -64.88 -6.77
CA VAL A 102 -39.94 -65.24 -5.35
C VAL A 102 -41.28 -65.86 -4.98
N THR A 103 -41.26 -67.07 -4.43
CA THR A 103 -42.49 -67.76 -3.98
C THR A 103 -42.70 -67.58 -2.48
N SER A 104 -43.86 -67.07 -2.07
CA SER A 104 -44.31 -67.12 -0.68
C SER A 104 -45.24 -68.32 -0.47
N TYR A 105 -44.85 -69.23 0.42
CA TYR A 105 -45.63 -70.41 0.78
C TYR A 105 -46.55 -70.11 1.96
N PRO A 106 -47.68 -70.82 2.12
CA PRO A 106 -48.53 -70.70 3.29
C PRO A 106 -47.71 -70.75 4.59
N THR A 107 -47.84 -69.75 5.45
CA THR A 107 -47.14 -69.60 6.74
C THR A 107 -45.60 -69.44 6.68
N LYS A 108 -45.01 -69.31 5.49
CA LYS A 108 -43.57 -69.05 5.32
C LYS A 108 -43.35 -67.72 4.59
N PRO A 109 -42.71 -66.72 5.21
CA PRO A 109 -42.50 -65.43 4.57
C PRO A 109 -41.52 -65.55 3.40
N ALA A 110 -41.82 -64.82 2.33
CA ALA A 110 -40.88 -64.50 1.26
C ALA A 110 -40.10 -63.23 1.63
N VAL A 111 -38.81 -63.18 1.30
CA VAL A 111 -37.95 -62.01 1.55
C VAL A 111 -37.36 -61.53 0.24
N VAL A 112 -37.51 -60.24 -0.04
CA VAL A 112 -36.94 -59.56 -1.21
C VAL A 112 -36.04 -58.44 -0.72
N GLU A 113 -34.82 -58.37 -1.22
CA GLU A 113 -33.91 -57.25 -0.96
C GLU A 113 -33.90 -56.30 -2.15
N LEU A 114 -34.12 -55.02 -1.88
CA LEU A 114 -34.01 -53.95 -2.85
C LEU A 114 -32.85 -53.04 -2.46
N TYR A 115 -32.11 -52.55 -3.44
CA TYR A 115 -30.99 -51.64 -3.21
C TYR A 115 -31.32 -50.26 -3.76
N GLY A 116 -31.06 -49.23 -2.96
CA GLY A 116 -31.30 -47.85 -3.34
C GLY A 116 -30.41 -46.87 -2.58
N LYS A 117 -30.73 -45.58 -2.71
CA LYS A 117 -30.12 -44.52 -1.90
C LYS A 117 -31.17 -43.94 -0.96
N ALA A 118 -30.74 -43.49 0.22
CA ALA A 118 -31.61 -42.83 1.18
C ALA A 118 -32.17 -41.54 0.55
N PRO A 119 -33.50 -41.43 0.37
CA PRO A 119 -34.12 -40.23 -0.17
C PRO A 119 -34.12 -39.09 0.86
N PRO A 120 -34.32 -37.84 0.43
CA PRO A 120 -34.56 -36.73 1.34
C PRO A 120 -35.86 -36.94 2.14
N ALA A 121 -35.93 -36.35 3.34
CA ALA A 121 -37.18 -36.34 4.11
C ALA A 121 -38.28 -35.64 3.30
N ASN A 122 -39.44 -36.26 3.20
CA ASN A 122 -40.64 -35.70 2.57
C ASN A 122 -41.65 -35.21 3.61
N TYR A 123 -41.51 -35.61 4.89
CA TYR A 123 -42.33 -35.15 5.99
C TYR A 123 -41.48 -34.86 7.23
N ARG A 124 -41.19 -33.58 7.49
CA ARG A 124 -40.30 -33.13 8.58
C ARG A 124 -38.92 -33.80 8.48
N ASN A 125 -38.60 -34.69 9.43
CA ASN A 125 -37.32 -35.39 9.56
C ASN A 125 -37.45 -36.87 9.13
N LEU A 126 -38.63 -37.24 8.62
CA LEU A 126 -39.00 -38.60 8.26
C LEU A 126 -39.18 -38.67 6.75
N PHE A 127 -38.78 -39.81 6.20
CA PHE A 127 -39.17 -40.22 4.86
C PHE A 127 -40.35 -41.18 4.97
N VAL A 128 -41.46 -40.81 4.32
CA VAL A 128 -42.71 -41.56 4.27
C VAL A 128 -42.81 -42.29 2.94
N TYR A 129 -43.05 -43.58 2.97
CA TYR A 129 -43.04 -44.43 1.79
C TYR A 129 -44.06 -45.55 1.84
N TYR A 130 -44.36 -46.12 0.68
CA TYR A 130 -45.20 -47.29 0.53
C TYR A 130 -44.60 -48.24 -0.53
N ALA A 131 -45.12 -49.47 -0.61
CA ALA A 131 -44.68 -50.44 -1.61
C ALA A 131 -45.78 -50.73 -2.65
N CYS A 132 -45.34 -51.06 -3.86
CA CYS A 132 -46.14 -51.76 -4.85
C CYS A 132 -45.56 -53.16 -5.07
N ILE A 133 -46.43 -54.16 -5.06
CA ILE A 133 -46.06 -55.58 -5.16
C ILE A 133 -46.82 -56.20 -6.33
N THR A 134 -46.08 -56.90 -7.18
CA THR A 134 -46.59 -57.47 -8.42
C THR A 134 -46.53 -59.00 -8.38
N ASN A 135 -47.69 -59.63 -8.47
CA ASN A 135 -47.83 -61.08 -8.43
C ASN A 135 -47.89 -61.65 -9.86
N ALA A 136 -47.28 -62.82 -10.08
CA ALA A 136 -47.43 -63.57 -11.33
C ALA A 136 -48.85 -64.11 -11.45
N VAL A 137 -49.53 -63.81 -12.56
CA VAL A 137 -50.84 -64.39 -12.85
C VAL A 137 -50.63 -65.72 -13.57
N THR A 138 -50.74 -66.83 -12.83
CA THR A 138 -50.63 -68.19 -13.40
C THR A 138 -51.96 -68.75 -13.91
N ASP A 139 -53.09 -68.09 -13.60
CA ASP A 139 -54.41 -68.51 -14.05
C ASP A 139 -54.65 -68.17 -15.53
N ARG A 140 -54.82 -69.22 -16.35
CA ARG A 140 -55.08 -69.12 -17.80
C ARG A 140 -56.36 -68.34 -18.12
N TYR A 141 -57.37 -68.36 -17.24
CA TYR A 141 -58.62 -67.64 -17.44
C TYR A 141 -58.43 -66.13 -17.28
N ILE A 142 -57.71 -65.70 -16.25
CA ILE A 142 -57.42 -64.28 -16.02
C ILE A 142 -56.57 -63.73 -17.18
N LYS A 143 -55.57 -64.51 -17.63
CA LYS A 143 -54.75 -64.18 -18.80
C LYS A 143 -55.58 -63.97 -20.07
N ALA A 144 -56.56 -64.85 -20.33
CA ALA A 144 -57.41 -64.75 -21.51
C ALA A 144 -58.42 -63.59 -21.44
N ARG A 145 -58.81 -63.16 -20.24
CA ARG A 145 -59.87 -62.16 -20.04
C ARG A 145 -59.36 -60.72 -19.98
N TYR A 146 -58.17 -60.50 -19.42
CA TYR A 146 -57.67 -59.15 -19.12
C TYR A 146 -56.42 -58.76 -19.91
N ASP A 147 -55.84 -59.67 -20.69
CA ASP A 147 -54.58 -59.50 -21.43
C ASP A 147 -53.41 -58.97 -20.57
N SER A 148 -53.54 -59.02 -19.23
CA SER A 148 -52.52 -58.63 -18.28
C SER A 148 -51.84 -59.85 -17.70
N GLN A 149 -50.51 -59.84 -17.73
CA GLN A 149 -49.66 -60.95 -17.29
C GLN A 149 -49.22 -60.82 -15.82
N VAL A 150 -49.48 -59.65 -15.25
CA VAL A 150 -49.06 -59.23 -13.92
C VAL A 150 -50.17 -58.39 -13.26
N PHE A 151 -50.31 -58.52 -11.95
CA PHE A 151 -51.21 -57.70 -11.15
C PHE A 151 -50.39 -56.96 -10.10
N GLU A 152 -50.12 -55.68 -10.36
CA GLU A 152 -49.46 -54.77 -9.42
C GLU A 152 -50.49 -54.19 -8.45
N VAL A 153 -50.21 -54.30 -7.16
CA VAL A 153 -51.00 -53.69 -6.09
C VAL A 153 -50.12 -52.72 -5.34
N CYS A 154 -50.50 -51.45 -5.35
CA CYS A 154 -49.87 -50.40 -4.56
C CYS A 154 -50.61 -50.20 -3.24
N TYR A 155 -49.86 -50.13 -2.15
CA TYR A 155 -50.38 -49.99 -0.79
C TYR A 155 -50.19 -48.55 -0.27
N ASP A 156 -50.61 -47.56 -1.06
CA ASP A 156 -50.48 -46.12 -0.77
C ASP A 156 -51.22 -45.64 0.50
N GLY A 157 -52.20 -46.41 0.99
CA GLY A 157 -52.84 -46.21 2.30
C GLY A 157 -52.04 -46.70 3.51
N LEU A 158 -51.00 -47.53 3.30
CA LEU A 158 -50.12 -48.09 4.33
C LEU A 158 -48.75 -47.43 4.28
N ASN A 159 -48.68 -46.26 4.90
CA ASN A 159 -47.46 -45.46 4.94
C ASN A 159 -46.48 -45.95 6.02
N PHE A 160 -45.29 -46.33 5.60
CA PHE A 160 -44.15 -46.59 6.45
C PHE A 160 -43.32 -45.31 6.62
N THR A 161 -42.54 -45.25 7.70
CA THR A 161 -41.66 -44.10 7.96
C THR A 161 -40.26 -44.57 8.29
N MET A 162 -39.25 -43.80 7.87
CA MET A 162 -37.88 -43.97 8.33
C MET A 162 -37.22 -42.62 8.61
N PRO A 163 -36.42 -42.50 9.69
CA PRO A 163 -35.68 -41.27 9.96
C PRO A 163 -34.55 -41.11 8.94
N VAL A 164 -34.46 -39.92 8.34
CA VAL A 164 -33.37 -39.57 7.43
C VAL A 164 -32.74 -38.24 7.83
N VAL A 165 -31.41 -38.18 7.76
CA VAL A 165 -30.63 -37.00 8.13
C VAL A 165 -29.70 -36.58 7.01
N ARG A 166 -29.28 -35.30 6.99
CA ARG A 166 -28.30 -34.83 6.01
C ARG A 166 -26.88 -35.29 6.37
N CYS A 167 -26.55 -35.37 7.65
CA CYS A 167 -25.22 -35.76 8.10
C CYS A 167 -25.23 -36.39 9.50
N LEU A 168 -24.21 -37.21 9.77
CA LEU A 168 -23.86 -37.69 11.11
C LEU A 168 -22.43 -37.27 11.51
N SER A 169 -21.61 -36.90 10.53
CA SER A 169 -20.25 -36.41 10.69
C SER A 169 -19.90 -35.41 9.57
N ASN A 170 -18.81 -34.68 9.74
CA ASN A 170 -18.34 -33.71 8.74
C ASN A 170 -18.00 -34.36 7.38
N ASN A 171 -17.67 -35.65 7.36
CA ASN A 171 -17.40 -36.41 6.13
C ASN A 171 -18.65 -36.60 5.26
N ASN A 172 -19.84 -36.34 5.79
CA ASN A 172 -21.08 -36.36 5.03
C ASN A 172 -21.41 -35.03 4.36
N CYS A 173 -20.73 -33.95 4.74
CA CYS A 173 -20.99 -32.60 4.25
C CYS A 173 -19.94 -32.16 3.20
N ALA A 174 -20.22 -31.06 2.50
CA ALA A 174 -19.24 -30.46 1.60
C ALA A 174 -18.00 -29.96 2.39
N LYS A 175 -16.89 -29.70 1.68
CA LYS A 175 -15.60 -29.31 2.32
C LYS A 175 -15.70 -28.00 3.12
N ASP A 176 -16.64 -27.15 2.76
CA ASP A 176 -16.98 -25.85 3.34
C ASP A 176 -18.17 -25.88 4.30
N GLU A 177 -18.62 -27.07 4.68
CA GLU A 177 -19.72 -27.26 5.62
C GLU A 177 -19.29 -28.09 6.82
N VAL A 178 -20.00 -27.97 7.94
CA VAL A 178 -19.80 -28.76 9.16
C VAL A 178 -21.12 -29.41 9.55
N CYS A 179 -21.07 -30.65 10.03
CA CYS A 179 -22.27 -31.31 10.51
C CYS A 179 -22.63 -30.81 11.92
N ARG A 180 -23.78 -30.16 12.06
CA ARG A 180 -24.33 -29.70 13.34
C ARG A 180 -25.82 -30.00 13.39
N PHE A 181 -26.25 -30.64 14.47
CA PHE A 181 -27.65 -31.04 14.66
C PHE A 181 -28.23 -31.80 13.45
N ASN A 182 -27.44 -32.72 12.89
CA ASN A 182 -27.80 -33.54 11.72
C ASN A 182 -28.02 -32.77 10.41
N GLU A 183 -27.60 -31.50 10.36
CA GLU A 183 -27.61 -30.64 9.18
C GLU A 183 -26.20 -30.17 8.81
N CYS A 184 -25.93 -30.08 7.51
CA CYS A 184 -24.71 -29.47 7.00
C CYS A 184 -24.87 -27.95 6.99
N GLN A 185 -24.02 -27.26 7.73
CA GLN A 185 -24.03 -25.80 7.86
C GLN A 185 -22.72 -25.24 7.31
N SER A 186 -22.79 -24.16 6.52
CA SER A 186 -21.60 -23.53 5.96
C SER A 186 -20.67 -22.98 7.05
N VAL A 187 -19.37 -23.24 6.90
CA VAL A 187 -18.31 -22.74 7.77
C VAL A 187 -17.93 -21.33 7.32
N LYS A 188 -18.02 -20.36 8.24
CA LYS A 188 -17.54 -19.00 8.02
C LYS A 188 -16.25 -18.79 8.81
N CYS A 189 -15.14 -18.57 8.10
CA CYS A 189 -13.85 -18.29 8.72
C CYS A 189 -13.59 -16.80 8.87
N GLY A 190 -12.66 -16.43 9.76
CA GLY A 190 -12.22 -15.05 9.93
C GLY A 190 -11.48 -14.49 8.71
N PRO A 191 -11.17 -13.18 8.70
CA PRO A 191 -10.57 -12.50 7.55
C PRO A 191 -9.16 -12.99 7.18
N CYS A 192 -8.47 -13.66 8.12
CA CYS A 192 -7.12 -14.20 7.93
C CYS A 192 -7.09 -15.74 7.91
N GLN A 193 -8.17 -16.35 7.46
CA GLN A 193 -8.34 -17.79 7.50
C GLN A 193 -8.93 -18.34 6.20
N TYR A 194 -8.69 -19.62 5.94
CA TYR A 194 -9.30 -20.38 4.87
C TYR A 194 -9.89 -21.69 5.39
N ILE A 195 -10.81 -22.27 4.63
CA ILE A 195 -11.44 -23.54 4.96
C ILE A 195 -10.54 -24.68 4.47
N LEU A 196 -10.17 -25.57 5.39
CA LEU A 196 -9.51 -26.84 5.08
C LEU A 196 -10.12 -27.94 5.94
N ASN A 197 -10.64 -28.99 5.28
CA ASN A 197 -11.27 -30.15 5.93
C ASN A 197 -12.33 -29.75 6.97
N ASN A 198 -13.35 -28.98 6.55
CA ASN A 198 -14.47 -28.56 7.40
C ASN A 198 -14.05 -27.69 8.62
N SER A 199 -12.84 -27.12 8.60
CA SER A 199 -12.28 -26.32 9.69
C SER A 199 -11.58 -25.06 9.17
N CYS A 200 -11.52 -24.01 9.98
CA CYS A 200 -10.77 -22.81 9.65
C CYS A 200 -9.30 -22.97 9.99
N ARG A 201 -8.43 -22.61 9.05
CA ARG A 201 -6.98 -22.58 9.19
C ARG A 201 -6.46 -21.19 8.92
N ASP A 202 -5.54 -20.74 9.75
CA ASP A 202 -4.89 -19.46 9.56
C ASP A 202 -4.01 -19.48 8.32
N TYR A 203 -4.03 -18.39 7.58
CA TYR A 203 -3.02 -18.12 6.57
C TYR A 203 -1.65 -17.91 7.23
N LYS A 204 -0.57 -18.14 6.47
CA LYS A 204 0.80 -17.90 6.99
C LYS A 204 1.02 -16.42 7.33
N CYS A 205 0.41 -15.51 6.56
CA CYS A 205 0.39 -14.09 6.86
C CYS A 205 -0.86 -13.41 6.28
N CYS A 206 -1.24 -12.29 6.87
CA CYS A 206 -2.24 -11.34 6.36
C CYS A 206 -1.76 -9.89 6.39
N SER A 207 -0.67 -9.63 7.11
CA SER A 207 0.07 -8.39 7.06
C SER A 207 1.57 -8.68 7.00
N SER A 208 2.34 -7.76 6.41
CA SER A 208 3.80 -7.92 6.36
C SER A 208 4.45 -7.92 7.74
N SER A 209 3.80 -7.35 8.75
CA SER A 209 4.27 -7.39 10.15
C SER A 209 4.30 -8.79 10.78
N GLN A 210 3.61 -9.77 10.18
CA GLN A 210 3.65 -11.18 10.60
C GLN A 210 4.80 -11.95 9.91
N CYS A 211 5.50 -11.33 8.97
CA CYS A 211 6.63 -11.90 8.27
C CYS A 211 7.96 -11.43 8.87
N SER A 212 9.06 -12.09 8.52
CA SER A 212 10.39 -11.66 8.95
C SER A 212 10.74 -10.27 8.40
N PRO A 213 11.64 -9.49 9.03
CA PRO A 213 11.90 -8.09 8.66
C PRO A 213 12.27 -7.82 7.19
N TYR A 214 12.80 -8.84 6.50
CA TYR A 214 13.21 -8.81 5.09
C TYR A 214 12.20 -9.45 4.15
N GLU A 215 10.97 -9.67 4.60
CA GLU A 215 9.89 -10.28 3.84
C GLU A 215 8.66 -9.37 3.86
N TYR A 216 7.77 -9.59 2.90
CA TYR A 216 6.46 -8.95 2.87
C TYR A 216 5.37 -10.00 2.61
N CYS A 217 4.16 -9.71 3.08
CA CYS A 217 3.04 -10.62 2.87
C CYS A 217 2.44 -10.42 1.48
N SER A 218 2.45 -11.47 0.65
CA SER A 218 1.87 -11.48 -0.68
C SER A 218 1.14 -12.80 -0.91
N SER A 219 -0.15 -12.74 -1.25
CA SER A 219 -0.99 -13.92 -1.44
C SER A 219 -0.93 -14.88 -0.24
N HIS A 220 -1.01 -14.32 0.97
CA HIS A 220 -0.95 -15.06 2.23
C HIS A 220 0.34 -15.85 2.49
N GLN A 221 1.42 -15.51 1.78
CA GLN A 221 2.75 -16.07 1.97
C GLN A 221 3.77 -14.95 2.19
N CYS A 222 4.70 -15.16 3.12
CA CYS A 222 5.85 -14.30 3.27
C CYS A 222 6.82 -14.54 2.11
N LYS A 223 7.10 -13.48 1.36
CA LYS A 223 8.03 -13.48 0.24
C LYS A 223 9.19 -12.53 0.53
N PRO A 224 10.41 -12.81 0.02
CA PRO A 224 11.55 -11.91 0.18
C PRO A 224 11.24 -10.53 -0.37
N LEU A 225 11.57 -9.49 0.40
CA LEU A 225 11.49 -8.10 -0.02
C LEU A 225 12.81 -7.69 -0.68
N SER A 226 12.76 -7.20 -1.92
CA SER A 226 13.91 -6.64 -2.63
C SER A 226 13.64 -5.18 -2.93
N CYS A 227 14.47 -4.28 -2.40
CA CYS A 227 14.36 -2.85 -2.63
C CYS A 227 15.25 -2.38 -3.78
N GLY A 228 14.94 -1.19 -4.32
CA GLY A 228 15.70 -0.59 -5.41
C GLY A 228 17.14 -0.24 -5.04
N PRO A 229 17.97 0.16 -6.02
CA PRO A 229 19.37 0.50 -5.79
C PRO A 229 19.58 1.69 -4.83
N GLY A 230 18.59 2.58 -4.68
CA GLY A 230 18.62 3.71 -3.74
C GLY A 230 17.78 3.54 -2.49
N GLU A 231 17.54 2.30 -2.09
CA GLU A 231 16.68 1.99 -0.95
C GLU A 231 17.29 0.93 -0.03
N TYR A 232 16.91 1.00 1.24
CA TYR A 232 17.23 0.01 2.26
C TYR A 232 15.95 -0.53 2.93
N ILE A 233 16.04 -1.74 3.48
CA ILE A 233 14.91 -2.42 4.10
C ILE A 233 14.80 -2.01 5.57
N THR A 234 13.62 -1.55 5.98
CA THR A 234 13.24 -1.33 7.38
C THR A 234 11.81 -1.79 7.61
N ASN A 235 11.57 -2.58 8.66
CA ASN A 235 10.23 -3.02 9.08
C ASN A 235 9.33 -3.45 7.89
N ASN A 236 9.80 -4.40 7.08
CA ASN A 236 9.06 -4.92 5.93
C ASN A 236 8.73 -3.87 4.83
N SER A 237 9.48 -2.77 4.77
CA SER A 237 9.29 -1.68 3.79
C SER A 237 10.63 -1.18 3.24
N CYS A 238 10.60 -0.68 2.00
CA CYS A 238 11.74 -0.02 1.38
C CYS A 238 11.72 1.48 1.76
N LYS A 239 12.85 2.00 2.19
CA LYS A 239 13.05 3.41 2.50
C LYS A 239 14.16 3.98 1.61
N PRO A 240 13.99 5.19 1.06
CA PRO A 240 15.02 5.81 0.24
C PRO A 240 16.25 6.13 1.09
N ILE A 241 17.42 5.95 0.50
CA ILE A 241 18.69 6.44 1.01
C ILE A 241 18.81 7.90 0.57
N ILE A 242 18.96 8.82 1.54
CA ILE A 242 19.10 10.24 1.29
C ILE A 242 20.55 10.63 1.61
N CYS A 243 21.29 11.04 0.59
CA CYS A 243 22.67 11.49 0.72
C CYS A 243 22.76 13.01 0.94
N GLY A 244 23.87 13.47 1.51
CA GLY A 244 24.15 14.90 1.63
C GLY A 244 24.26 15.60 0.28
N PHE A 245 24.18 16.94 0.27
CA PHE A 245 24.30 17.74 -0.95
C PHE A 245 25.67 17.60 -1.65
N ASP A 246 26.71 17.27 -0.88
CA ASP A 246 28.08 17.04 -1.32
C ASP A 246 28.41 15.55 -1.52
N GLU A 247 27.39 14.69 -1.61
CA GLU A 247 27.53 13.25 -1.78
C GLU A 247 26.71 12.76 -2.98
N TYR A 248 27.04 11.58 -3.51
CA TYR A 248 26.23 10.85 -4.48
C TYR A 248 26.03 9.42 -4.00
N LEU A 249 24.98 8.75 -4.49
CA LEU A 249 24.66 7.38 -4.12
C LEU A 249 25.36 6.40 -5.07
N GLU A 250 26.18 5.52 -4.52
CA GLU A 250 26.81 4.39 -5.23
C GLU A 250 26.77 3.15 -4.32
N ASP A 251 26.37 1.99 -4.86
CA ASP A 251 26.28 0.72 -4.13
C ASP A 251 25.61 0.80 -2.74
N LYS A 252 24.50 1.56 -2.65
CA LYS A 252 23.73 1.79 -1.40
C LYS A 252 24.51 2.53 -0.31
N GLN A 253 25.58 3.23 -0.66
CA GLN A 253 26.35 4.09 0.22
C GLN A 253 26.40 5.50 -0.34
N CYS A 254 26.38 6.48 0.56
CA CYS A 254 26.59 7.88 0.18
C CYS A 254 28.09 8.14 0.15
N ILE A 255 28.59 8.53 -1.02
CA ILE A 255 30.00 8.78 -1.28
C ILE A 255 30.20 10.26 -1.51
N LYS A 256 31.17 10.86 -0.82
CA LYS A 256 31.49 12.28 -0.93
C LYS A 256 32.04 12.61 -2.32
N LEU A 257 31.57 13.71 -2.90
CA LEU A 257 32.05 14.24 -4.16
C LEU A 257 33.47 14.78 -4.02
N ASP A 258 34.36 14.32 -4.89
CA ASP A 258 35.73 14.83 -5.01
C ASP A 258 35.80 15.91 -6.10
N CYS A 259 35.23 17.08 -5.81
CA CYS A 259 35.26 18.21 -6.74
C CYS A 259 36.65 18.85 -6.82
N LYS A 260 37.04 19.30 -8.01
CA LYS A 260 38.33 19.97 -8.23
C LYS A 260 38.40 21.31 -7.47
N THR A 261 39.59 21.91 -7.43
CA THR A 261 39.81 23.20 -6.73
C THR A 261 39.05 24.37 -7.34
N ASP A 262 38.70 24.27 -8.63
CA ASP A 262 37.91 25.18 -9.44
C ASP A 262 36.43 24.77 -9.56
N GLU A 263 35.95 23.90 -8.67
CA GLU A 263 34.57 23.42 -8.63
C GLU A 263 33.98 23.51 -7.22
N TYR A 264 32.66 23.50 -7.14
CA TYR A 264 31.88 23.36 -5.91
C TYR A 264 30.81 22.28 -6.06
N SER A 265 30.42 21.65 -4.94
CA SER A 265 29.35 20.63 -4.94
C SER A 265 27.97 21.28 -4.93
N PHE A 266 27.11 20.92 -5.88
CA PHE A 266 25.71 21.32 -5.92
C PHE A 266 24.84 20.21 -6.50
N ASN A 267 23.78 19.85 -5.76
CA ASN A 267 22.79 18.86 -6.16
C ASN A 267 23.44 17.55 -6.67
N HIS A 268 24.29 16.94 -5.84
CA HIS A 268 24.97 15.67 -6.14
C HIS A 268 25.92 15.72 -7.36
N THR A 269 26.33 16.91 -7.81
CA THR A 269 27.28 17.09 -8.91
C THR A 269 28.32 18.17 -8.60
N CYS A 270 29.51 18.05 -9.17
CA CYS A 270 30.50 19.13 -9.15
C CYS A 270 30.17 20.14 -10.26
N LYS A 271 30.15 21.43 -9.90
CA LYS A 271 29.88 22.55 -10.80
C LYS A 271 31.09 23.48 -10.84
N PRO A 272 31.46 24.04 -12.01
CA PRO A 272 32.58 24.95 -12.12
C PRO A 272 32.31 26.25 -11.34
N LEU A 273 33.37 26.79 -10.74
CA LEU A 273 33.36 28.07 -10.04
C LEU A 273 33.49 29.20 -11.08
N ASN A 274 32.43 29.98 -11.28
CA ASN A 274 32.45 31.14 -12.19
C ASN A 274 32.87 32.40 -11.43
N CYS A 275 34.17 32.68 -11.39
CA CYS A 275 34.71 33.91 -10.81
C CYS A 275 34.63 35.08 -11.80
N LEU A 276 34.57 36.31 -11.27
CA LEU A 276 34.64 37.51 -12.11
C LEU A 276 36.04 37.64 -12.73
N ALA A 277 36.16 38.40 -13.83
CA ALA A 277 37.45 38.65 -14.50
C ALA A 277 38.50 39.30 -13.57
N VAL A 278 38.03 39.96 -12.50
CA VAL A 278 38.83 40.62 -11.45
C VAL A 278 39.14 39.71 -10.26
N GLU A 279 38.87 38.41 -10.37
CA GLU A 279 39.08 37.42 -9.32
C GLU A 279 39.88 36.21 -9.83
N TYR A 280 40.45 35.43 -8.91
CA TYR A 280 41.07 34.13 -9.18
C TYR A 280 40.55 33.07 -8.20
N VAL A 281 40.64 31.79 -8.58
CA VAL A 281 40.21 30.68 -7.73
C VAL A 281 41.30 30.34 -6.71
N LEU A 282 40.95 30.33 -5.42
CA LEU A 282 41.79 29.81 -4.35
C LEU A 282 40.93 29.04 -3.34
N ASN A 283 41.29 27.79 -3.06
CA ASN A 283 40.58 26.91 -2.11
C ASN A 283 39.06 26.89 -2.34
N ARG A 284 38.61 26.66 -3.58
CA ARG A 284 37.19 26.60 -3.97
C ARG A 284 36.40 27.89 -3.70
N THR A 285 37.09 29.03 -3.61
CA THR A 285 36.47 30.36 -3.48
C THR A 285 37.10 31.35 -4.46
N CYS A 286 36.29 32.29 -4.97
CA CYS A 286 36.80 33.41 -5.76
C CYS A 286 37.45 34.43 -4.83
N LYS A 287 38.67 34.85 -5.15
CA LYS A 287 39.44 35.86 -4.42
C LYS A 287 39.79 37.02 -5.35
N PRO A 288 39.75 38.28 -4.89
CA PRO A 288 40.07 39.43 -5.73
C PRO A 288 41.54 39.40 -6.18
N LEU A 289 41.78 39.82 -7.42
CA LEU A 289 43.11 40.06 -7.98
C LEU A 289 43.66 41.39 -7.45
N ASN A 290 44.83 41.33 -6.81
CA ASN A 290 45.57 42.52 -6.38
C ASN A 290 46.59 42.92 -7.46
N CYS A 291 46.13 43.61 -8.49
CA CYS A 291 47.00 44.14 -9.55
C CYS A 291 47.72 45.43 -9.10
N ARG A 292 48.90 45.69 -9.67
CA ARG A 292 49.62 46.97 -9.44
C ARG A 292 48.88 48.13 -10.12
N GLU A 293 49.19 49.37 -9.76
CA GLU A 293 48.55 50.56 -10.36
C GLU A 293 48.78 50.66 -11.89
N ASN A 294 49.88 50.09 -12.39
CA ASN A 294 50.23 50.03 -13.81
C ASN A 294 49.76 48.72 -14.50
N GLU A 295 48.88 47.96 -13.84
CA GLU A 295 48.27 46.74 -14.36
C GLU A 295 46.75 46.84 -14.28
N PHE A 296 46.03 46.18 -15.18
CA PHE A 296 44.58 45.98 -15.07
C PHE A 296 44.24 44.49 -15.10
N PRO A 297 43.19 44.06 -14.37
CA PRO A 297 42.77 42.67 -14.38
C PRO A 297 42.10 42.30 -15.72
N LEU A 298 42.65 41.29 -16.40
CA LEU A 298 42.08 40.72 -17.62
C LEU A 298 42.25 39.19 -17.60
N ASN A 299 41.15 38.47 -17.86
CA ASN A 299 41.14 36.99 -17.91
C ASN A 299 41.85 36.33 -16.73
N HIS A 300 41.52 36.74 -15.50
CA HIS A 300 42.11 36.22 -14.27
C HIS A 300 43.62 36.48 -14.09
N THR A 301 44.20 37.42 -14.86
CA THR A 301 45.61 37.81 -14.79
C THR A 301 45.77 39.33 -14.75
N CYS A 302 46.84 39.82 -14.13
CA CYS A 302 47.17 41.24 -14.15
C CYS A 302 48.00 41.54 -15.41
N VAL A 303 47.47 42.40 -16.28
CA VAL A 303 48.10 42.78 -17.55
C VAL A 303 48.61 44.20 -17.45
N GLN A 304 49.88 44.42 -17.81
CA GLN A 304 50.48 45.76 -17.80
C GLN A 304 49.90 46.64 -18.90
N PHE A 305 49.69 47.92 -18.59
CA PHE A 305 49.36 48.96 -19.55
C PHE A 305 50.36 50.12 -19.45
N THR A 306 50.51 50.86 -20.54
CA THR A 306 51.40 52.02 -20.62
C THR A 306 50.59 53.28 -20.90
N CYS A 307 50.67 54.26 -20.01
CA CYS A 307 50.08 55.58 -20.23
C CYS A 307 50.97 56.46 -21.11
N LEU A 308 50.37 57.50 -21.71
CA LEU A 308 51.11 58.51 -22.46
C LEU A 308 52.01 59.33 -21.53
N PHE A 309 53.04 59.98 -22.09
CA PHE A 309 54.03 60.72 -21.30
C PHE A 309 53.45 61.86 -20.44
N ASN A 310 52.27 62.37 -20.82
CA ASN A 310 51.53 63.43 -20.16
C ASN A 310 50.41 62.92 -19.23
N GLU A 311 50.42 61.63 -18.90
CA GLU A 311 49.43 60.96 -18.05
C GLU A 311 50.11 60.25 -16.87
N ARG A 312 49.36 59.97 -15.81
CA ARG A 312 49.78 59.15 -14.67
C ARG A 312 48.89 57.92 -14.55
N TYR A 313 49.46 56.86 -13.98
CA TYR A 313 48.68 55.73 -13.50
C TYR A 313 47.81 56.18 -12.31
N TYR A 314 46.50 56.00 -12.42
CA TYR A 314 45.58 56.28 -11.33
C TYR A 314 44.37 55.34 -11.42
N ASN A 315 44.13 54.57 -10.36
CA ASN A 315 43.00 53.64 -10.26
C ASN A 315 42.85 52.72 -11.49
N HIS A 316 43.93 52.06 -11.90
CA HIS A 316 43.98 51.17 -13.07
C HIS A 316 43.58 51.82 -14.41
N THR A 317 43.66 53.16 -14.50
CA THR A 317 43.41 53.94 -15.72
C THR A 317 44.53 54.96 -15.93
N CYS A 318 44.64 55.46 -17.16
CA CYS A 318 45.50 56.60 -17.47
C CYS A 318 44.71 57.89 -17.22
N ALA A 319 45.18 58.70 -16.27
CA ALA A 319 44.60 59.99 -15.97
C ALA A 319 45.56 61.10 -16.43
N PRO A 320 45.06 62.22 -16.98
CA PRO A 320 45.90 63.34 -17.37
C PRO A 320 46.68 63.89 -16.15
N LEU A 321 47.92 64.31 -16.39
CA LEU A 321 48.73 64.98 -15.38
C LEU A 321 48.20 66.41 -15.15
N ASP A 322 47.69 66.68 -13.95
CA ASP A 322 47.37 68.03 -13.49
C ASP A 322 48.59 68.64 -12.79
N CYS A 323 49.51 69.19 -13.59
CA CYS A 323 50.71 69.86 -13.08
C CYS A 323 50.41 71.32 -12.77
N ARG A 324 50.83 71.79 -11.59
CA ARG A 324 50.71 73.21 -11.19
C ARG A 324 51.58 74.10 -12.09
N PHE A 325 51.28 75.39 -12.19
CA PHE A 325 51.97 76.33 -13.09
C PHE A 325 53.52 76.41 -12.90
N TYR A 326 54.03 76.03 -11.73
CA TYR A 326 55.47 75.99 -11.42
C TYR A 326 56.11 74.61 -11.64
N GLN A 327 55.38 73.66 -12.23
CA GLN A 327 55.83 72.31 -12.55
C GLN A 327 55.84 72.10 -14.07
N LYS A 328 56.78 71.28 -14.53
CA LYS A 328 56.91 70.81 -15.92
C LYS A 328 56.45 69.35 -15.98
N ILE A 329 55.86 68.95 -17.09
CA ILE A 329 55.58 67.54 -17.38
C ILE A 329 56.93 66.82 -17.62
N GLY A 330 57.24 65.88 -16.73
CA GLY A 330 58.25 64.84 -16.92
C GLY A 330 57.60 63.52 -17.36
N MET A 331 58.39 62.46 -17.48
CA MET A 331 57.87 61.14 -17.85
C MET A 331 56.93 60.63 -16.75
N ASN A 332 55.62 60.69 -17.01
CA ASN A 332 54.53 60.25 -16.12
C ASN A 332 54.49 60.92 -14.73
N ALA A 333 55.11 62.10 -14.59
CA ALA A 333 55.18 62.83 -13.33
C ALA A 333 55.32 64.34 -13.52
N CYS A 334 54.80 65.13 -12.59
CA CYS A 334 55.03 66.58 -12.52
C CYS A 334 56.34 66.87 -11.80
N ILE A 335 57.31 67.46 -12.51
CA ILE A 335 58.64 67.79 -11.97
C ILE A 335 58.69 69.29 -11.69
N SER A 336 59.19 69.70 -10.52
CA SER A 336 59.30 71.13 -10.16
C SER A 336 60.22 71.88 -11.13
N ASN A 337 59.76 73.02 -11.65
CA ASN A 337 60.58 73.89 -12.46
C ASN A 337 61.34 74.88 -11.56
N ASN A 338 62.56 74.50 -11.17
CA ASN A 338 63.41 75.30 -10.28
C ASN A 338 63.65 76.73 -10.79
N TRP A 339 63.58 76.97 -12.11
CA TRP A 339 63.75 78.29 -12.70
C TRP A 339 62.55 79.22 -12.44
N VAL A 340 61.32 78.71 -12.56
CA VAL A 340 60.09 79.47 -12.26
C VAL A 340 59.99 79.76 -10.76
N LEU A 341 60.36 78.79 -9.92
CA LEU A 341 60.36 78.95 -8.46
C LEU A 341 61.38 80.01 -8.00
N ALA A 342 62.58 80.01 -8.58
CA ALA A 342 63.62 81.01 -8.28
C ALA A 342 63.19 82.43 -8.69
N LYS A 343 62.53 82.58 -9.85
CA LYS A 343 62.03 83.88 -10.31
C LYS A 343 60.93 84.44 -9.40
N LEU A 344 60.00 83.60 -8.94
CA LEU A 344 58.94 84.00 -8.02
C LEU A 344 59.50 84.45 -6.65
N LEU A 345 60.50 83.73 -6.12
CA LEU A 345 61.18 84.11 -4.87
C LEU A 345 61.91 85.45 -4.99
N LEU A 346 62.48 85.74 -6.16
CA LEU A 346 63.18 86.99 -6.43
C LEU A 346 62.22 88.18 -6.55
N GLU A 347 61.05 87.98 -7.17
CA GLU A 347 59.98 88.98 -7.22
C GLU A 347 59.39 89.26 -5.82
N LEU A 348 59.15 88.22 -5.00
CA LEU A 348 58.71 88.40 -3.62
C LEU A 348 59.75 89.13 -2.76
N ALA A 349 61.04 88.84 -2.94
CA ALA A 349 62.12 89.57 -2.28
C ALA A 349 62.16 91.05 -2.69
N ALA A 350 61.98 91.35 -3.98
CA ALA A 350 61.90 92.72 -4.47
C ALA A 350 60.70 93.47 -3.89
N ILE A 351 59.51 92.84 -3.85
CA ILE A 351 58.30 93.42 -3.22
C ILE A 351 58.53 93.67 -1.73
N ALA A 352 59.15 92.73 -1.02
CA ALA A 352 59.46 92.88 0.40
C ALA A 352 60.42 94.06 0.64
N VAL A 353 61.45 94.24 -0.19
CA VAL A 353 62.37 95.39 -0.11
C VAL A 353 61.65 96.71 -0.39
N ILE A 354 60.78 96.76 -1.40
CA ILE A 354 59.96 97.96 -1.70
C ILE A 354 59.04 98.29 -0.53
N ALA A 355 58.35 97.30 0.04
CA ALA A 355 57.49 97.48 1.20
C ALA A 355 58.27 97.97 2.43
N LEU A 356 59.51 97.50 2.63
CA LEU A 356 60.39 97.93 3.71
C LEU A 356 60.86 99.37 3.52
N LEU A 357 61.19 99.78 2.29
CA LEU A 357 61.51 101.17 1.95
C LEU A 357 60.32 102.11 2.17
N LEU A 358 59.12 101.72 1.74
CA LEU A 358 57.89 102.47 1.98
C LEU A 358 57.56 102.58 3.48
N ALA A 359 57.79 101.52 4.26
CA ALA A 359 57.62 101.55 5.71
C ALA A 359 58.64 102.46 6.42
N LEU A 360 59.87 102.55 5.91
CA LEU A 360 60.91 103.45 6.43
C LEU A 360 60.60 104.92 6.10
N ASP A 361 60.11 105.21 4.89
CA ASP A 361 59.68 106.57 4.51
C ASP A 361 58.46 107.03 5.30
N ALA A 362 57.48 106.16 5.54
CA ALA A 362 56.32 106.46 6.38
C ALA A 362 56.71 106.77 7.85
N ARG A 363 57.76 106.13 8.38
CA ARG A 363 58.27 106.41 9.74
C ARG A 363 59.03 107.73 9.85
N LYS A 364 59.62 108.23 8.77
CA LYS A 364 60.40 109.49 8.76
C LYS A 364 59.51 110.73 8.66
N PHE A 365 58.31 110.61 8.12
CA PHE A 365 57.38 111.73 7.91
C PHE A 365 56.45 112.05 9.11
N ASN A 366 56.38 111.20 10.14
CA ASN A 366 55.39 111.37 11.23
C ASN A 366 55.93 112.09 12.49
N LYS A 367 57.09 112.78 12.41
CA LYS A 367 57.76 113.41 13.58
C LYS A 367 57.91 114.93 13.55
N THR A 368 57.29 115.66 12.63
CA THR A 368 57.35 117.15 12.63
C THR A 368 56.15 117.72 11.90
N GLY A 369 55.18 118.30 12.63
CA GLY A 369 54.07 119.01 11.97
C GLY A 369 52.79 119.06 12.78
N ARG A 370 52.66 120.13 13.55
CA ARG A 370 51.58 120.50 14.47
C ARG A 370 50.38 121.07 13.70
N GLY A 371 49.17 120.73 14.14
CA GLY A 371 48.04 121.67 14.16
C GLY A 371 46.94 121.52 13.11
N GLY A 372 45.70 121.46 13.61
CA GLY A 372 44.65 122.35 13.12
C GLY A 372 43.56 121.78 12.21
N GLN A 373 42.43 121.44 12.87
CA GLN A 373 41.05 121.77 12.50
C GLN A 373 40.35 121.22 11.23
N ASP A 374 39.19 120.62 11.55
CA ASP A 374 37.86 120.89 10.98
C ASP A 374 37.32 120.12 9.76
N LYS A 375 36.18 119.47 10.07
CA LYS A 375 34.88 119.45 9.36
C LYS A 375 34.56 118.33 8.37
N LYS A 376 33.39 117.73 8.66
CA LYS A 376 32.30 117.25 7.77
C LYS A 376 32.73 116.20 6.74
N GLY A 377 32.28 114.95 6.79
CA GLY A 377 30.89 114.52 6.87
C GLY A 377 30.46 113.96 5.50
N ILE A 378 29.62 112.91 5.54
CA ILE A 378 28.68 112.48 4.49
C ILE A 378 29.14 111.37 3.52
N LYS A 379 28.50 110.21 3.75
CA LYS A 379 27.89 109.22 2.83
C LYS A 379 28.75 108.50 1.79
N GLY A 380 28.66 107.16 1.88
CA GLY A 380 28.57 106.28 0.72
C GLY A 380 27.96 104.93 1.11
N PRO A 381 26.64 104.72 0.96
CA PRO A 381 26.04 103.40 0.87
C PRO A 381 25.93 102.96 -0.61
N MET A 382 26.04 101.65 -0.85
CA MET A 382 25.37 100.80 -1.88
C MET A 382 25.37 101.23 -3.37
N PRO A 383 25.51 100.28 -4.32
CA PRO A 383 24.39 99.41 -4.75
C PRO A 383 24.83 97.92 -4.84
N VAL A 384 24.08 96.87 -4.50
CA VAL A 384 22.75 96.34 -4.87
C VAL A 384 22.57 96.08 -6.38
N LEU A 385 22.09 94.85 -6.64
CA LEU A 385 21.48 94.28 -7.85
C LEU A 385 22.48 93.63 -8.82
N ALA A 386 22.21 92.45 -9.38
CA ALA A 386 21.13 91.47 -9.22
C ALA A 386 21.49 90.24 -10.09
N GLU A 387 20.82 89.12 -9.80
CA GLU A 387 20.37 88.09 -10.77
C GLU A 387 21.47 87.32 -11.54
N GLU A 388 21.38 86.02 -11.84
CA GLU A 388 20.24 85.13 -12.05
C GLU A 388 20.73 83.66 -12.08
N ALA A 389 19.87 82.74 -11.62
CA ALA A 389 19.54 81.39 -12.12
C ALA A 389 20.67 80.40 -12.58
N THR A 390 20.71 79.13 -12.19
CA THR A 390 19.74 78.05 -12.53
C THR A 390 20.27 76.69 -12.03
N SER A 391 19.35 75.71 -11.85
CA SER A 391 19.51 74.23 -11.97
C SER A 391 20.45 73.51 -10.98
N ASP A 392 20.19 72.33 -10.42
CA ASP A 392 19.29 71.20 -10.70
C ASP A 392 18.99 70.50 -9.36
N LYS A 393 17.73 70.21 -9.00
CA LYS A 393 17.06 68.89 -9.13
C LYS A 393 17.83 67.71 -8.51
N ASP A 394 17.66 67.54 -7.20
CA ASP A 394 17.77 66.24 -6.53
C ASP A 394 16.49 65.42 -6.80
N GLY A 395 16.62 64.41 -7.65
CA GLY A 395 15.62 63.38 -7.91
C GLY A 395 15.99 62.12 -7.13
N GLU A 396 15.33 61.94 -6.00
CA GLU A 396 15.39 60.74 -5.16
C GLU A 396 14.33 59.75 -5.69
N GLU A 397 14.75 58.78 -6.50
CA GLU A 397 13.87 57.75 -7.06
C GLU A 397 13.92 56.49 -6.19
N ASN A 398 12.93 56.37 -5.31
CA ASN A 398 12.47 55.11 -4.74
C ASN A 398 11.56 54.42 -5.76
N SER A 399 11.92 53.21 -6.19
CA SER A 399 10.96 52.29 -6.83
C SER A 399 11.22 50.85 -6.37
N GLU A 400 10.45 50.45 -5.35
CA GLU A 400 10.11 49.06 -5.09
C GLU A 400 9.15 48.59 -6.20
N GLU A 401 9.61 47.73 -7.11
CA GLU A 401 8.74 47.02 -8.04
C GLU A 401 8.51 45.58 -7.55
N LYS A 402 7.28 45.35 -7.08
CA LYS A 402 6.72 44.04 -6.75
C LYS A 402 6.27 43.31 -8.02
N ILE A 403 6.71 42.06 -8.11
CA ILE A 403 5.93 40.86 -8.45
C ILE A 403 5.09 40.95 -9.73
N ASN A 404 5.64 40.36 -10.79
CA ASN A 404 4.92 39.96 -11.99
C ASN A 404 4.69 38.44 -11.93
N GLU A 405 3.48 38.00 -11.56
CA GLU A 405 2.99 36.64 -11.81
C GLU A 405 2.08 36.67 -13.04
N GLY A 406 2.58 36.12 -14.14
CA GLY A 406 1.85 35.94 -15.39
C GLY A 406 2.01 34.52 -15.91
N LYS A 407 0.99 33.70 -15.65
CA LYS A 407 0.32 32.75 -16.56
C LYS A 407 1.13 31.71 -17.39
N GLN A 408 0.61 30.49 -17.24
CA GLN A 408 0.14 29.56 -18.28
C GLN A 408 1.07 28.46 -18.86
N SER A 409 0.57 27.24 -18.65
CA SER A 409 0.44 26.11 -19.60
C SER A 409 1.70 25.45 -20.17
N LYS A 410 2.03 24.28 -19.62
CA LYS A 410 1.76 22.99 -20.28
C LYS A 410 1.71 21.86 -19.27
#